data_AF-A0A1C0WE41-F1
#
_entry.id   AF-A0A1C0WE41-F1
#
_cell.length_a   1.000
_cell.length_b   1.000
_cell.length_c   1.000
_cell.angle_alpha   90.00
_cell.angle_beta   90.00
_cell.angle_gamma   90.00
#
_symmetry.space_group_name_H-M   'P 1'
#
loop_
_entity.id
_entity.type
_entity.pdbx_description
1 polymer ?
#
loop_
_entity_poly.entity_id
_entity_poly.type
_entity_poly.pdbx_seq_one_letter_code
_entity_poly.pdbx_strand_id
1 'polypeptide(L)'
;MIMKWLNFNSIIGMAVLSLLFYTENVAAQTDKNDTKQKIDTIQTTQPEYSKYDKRIHRFRKGWNSLIPTHNKIQYAGNMGMFSFGTGWDYGKRDQWETDLFFGFIPKHDSHRAKMTMTLKQNYMPWSLELGKGFSTEPLACGIYFNTVFGHEFWVHEPSRYPEGYYGFSSKIRTHIFLGQRLTYDIDRERRFFAKSVTLFYELSTCDLLLISRVTNSYLRARDYLSLSFGLKFQWL
;
A
#
# COMPACT_ATOMS: atom_id res chain seq x y z
N MET A 1 -59.63 10.39 66.77
CA MET A 1 -59.80 9.04 66.22
C MET A 1 -58.40 8.47 65.98
N ILE A 2 -58.12 7.36 66.65
CA ILE A 2 -56.87 6.58 66.79
C ILE A 2 -55.89 6.67 65.61
N MET A 3 -54.66 7.11 65.90
CA MET A 3 -53.46 6.81 65.10
C MET A 3 -52.46 6.14 66.05
N LYS A 4 -52.45 4.80 66.06
CA LYS A 4 -51.48 4.00 66.83
C LYS A 4 -50.27 3.71 65.93
N TRP A 5 -49.12 4.22 66.36
CA TRP A 5 -47.83 3.52 66.40
C TRP A 5 -47.41 2.71 65.15
N LEU A 6 -46.67 3.34 64.23
CA LEU A 6 -45.71 2.63 63.39
C LEU A 6 -44.53 2.20 64.27
N ASN A 7 -44.39 0.89 64.47
CA ASN A 7 -43.34 0.29 65.28
C ASN A 7 -41.97 0.43 64.60
N PHE A 8 -41.09 1.27 65.14
CA PHE A 8 -39.74 1.53 64.60
C PHE A 8 -38.89 0.25 64.47
N ASN A 9 -39.12 -0.75 65.32
CA ASN A 9 -38.47 -2.07 65.26
C ASN A 9 -38.81 -2.87 63.99
N SER A 10 -39.97 -2.64 63.36
CA SER A 10 -40.37 -3.36 62.14
C SER A 10 -39.63 -2.87 60.90
N ILE A 11 -39.27 -1.58 60.85
CA ILE A 11 -38.55 -0.97 59.72
C ILE A 11 -37.08 -1.41 59.74
N ILE A 12 -36.47 -1.47 60.92
CA ILE A 12 -35.10 -1.97 61.09
C ILE A 12 -35.03 -3.46 60.71
N GLY A 13 -36.02 -4.27 61.11
CA GLY A 13 -36.10 -5.68 60.72
C GLY A 13 -36.17 -5.89 59.20
N MET A 14 -36.96 -5.07 58.49
CA MET A 14 -37.06 -5.14 57.02
C MET A 14 -35.79 -4.67 56.32
N ALA A 15 -35.09 -3.66 56.85
CA ALA A 15 -33.81 -3.21 56.32
C ALA A 15 -32.73 -4.30 56.48
N VAL A 16 -32.65 -4.96 57.64
CA VAL A 16 -31.71 -6.06 57.89
C VAL A 16 -32.02 -7.28 57.01
N LEU A 17 -33.30 -7.63 56.82
CA LEU A 17 -33.69 -8.68 55.86
C LEU A 17 -33.28 -8.32 54.44
N SER A 18 -33.52 -7.08 54.00
CA SER A 18 -33.14 -6.65 52.64
C SER A 18 -31.63 -6.66 52.43
N LEU A 19 -30.84 -6.38 53.47
CA LEU A 19 -29.38 -6.42 53.43
C LEU A 19 -28.87 -7.86 53.40
N LEU A 20 -29.49 -8.78 54.17
CA LEU A 20 -29.17 -10.21 54.15
C LEU A 20 -29.48 -10.83 52.77
N PHE A 21 -30.65 -10.52 52.20
CA PHE A 21 -31.00 -10.93 50.83
C PHE A 21 -30.06 -10.35 49.77
N TYR A 22 -29.53 -9.14 49.97
CA TYR A 22 -28.51 -8.57 49.09
C TYR A 22 -27.18 -9.34 49.19
N THR A 23 -26.76 -9.72 50.41
CA THR A 23 -25.50 -10.46 50.61
C THR A 23 -25.52 -11.87 50.02
N GLU A 24 -26.64 -12.58 50.12
CA GLU A 24 -26.79 -13.92 49.51
C GLU A 24 -26.73 -13.87 47.98
N ASN A 25 -27.36 -12.85 47.36
CA ASN A 25 -27.33 -12.69 45.91
C ASN A 25 -25.92 -12.34 45.39
N VAL A 26 -25.16 -11.54 46.13
CA VAL A 26 -23.77 -11.22 45.79
C VAL A 26 -22.88 -12.47 45.90
N ALA A 27 -23.03 -13.27 46.96
CA ALA A 27 -22.28 -14.53 47.10
C ALA A 27 -22.60 -15.53 45.98
N ALA A 28 -23.88 -15.67 45.60
CA ALA A 28 -24.31 -16.55 44.51
C ALA A 28 -23.84 -16.08 43.11
N GLN A 29 -23.58 -14.78 42.93
CA GLN A 29 -22.96 -14.24 41.73
C GLN A 29 -21.45 -14.51 41.67
N THR A 30 -20.76 -14.49 42.81
CA THR A 30 -19.32 -14.78 42.89
C THR A 30 -19.02 -16.24 42.56
N ASP A 31 -19.79 -17.20 43.10
CA ASP A 31 -19.64 -18.64 42.81
C ASP A 31 -19.89 -18.98 41.31
N LYS A 32 -20.86 -18.30 40.68
CA LYS A 32 -21.12 -18.47 39.24
C LYS A 32 -20.02 -17.86 38.37
N ASN A 33 -19.39 -16.78 38.80
CA ASN A 33 -18.29 -16.14 38.09
C ASN A 33 -16.98 -16.93 38.22
N ASP A 34 -16.71 -17.54 39.38
CA ASP A 34 -15.56 -18.43 39.58
C ASP A 34 -15.69 -19.74 38.77
N THR A 35 -16.92 -20.25 38.65
CA THR A 35 -17.21 -21.43 37.82
C THR A 35 -17.11 -21.11 36.32
N LYS A 36 -17.46 -19.88 35.90
CA LYS A 36 -17.31 -19.42 34.51
C LYS A 36 -15.85 -19.13 34.13
N GLN A 37 -15.05 -18.55 35.02
CA GLN A 37 -13.62 -18.32 34.76
C GLN A 37 -12.82 -19.61 34.60
N LYS A 38 -13.28 -20.74 35.15
CA LYS A 38 -12.58 -22.02 35.04
C LYS A 38 -12.79 -22.75 33.72
N ILE A 39 -13.77 -22.34 32.90
CA ILE A 39 -14.14 -23.01 31.63
C ILE A 39 -13.49 -22.34 30.41
N ASP A 40 -13.12 -21.06 30.49
CA ASP A 40 -12.56 -20.31 29.34
C ASP A 40 -11.03 -20.39 29.21
N THR A 41 -10.34 -21.08 30.11
CA THR A 41 -8.91 -21.41 29.95
C THR A 41 -8.74 -22.70 29.15
N ILE A 42 -9.42 -22.81 28.00
CA ILE A 42 -8.93 -23.69 26.94
C ILE A 42 -7.59 -23.10 26.54
N GLN A 43 -6.52 -23.70 27.04
CA GLN A 43 -5.17 -23.42 26.57
C GLN A 43 -5.22 -23.47 25.05
N THR A 44 -5.08 -22.32 24.40
CA THR A 44 -4.80 -22.24 22.97
C THR A 44 -3.39 -22.80 22.80
N THR A 45 -3.27 -24.13 22.84
CA THR A 45 -2.07 -24.85 22.44
C THR A 45 -1.81 -24.40 21.01
N GLN A 46 -0.85 -23.48 20.86
CA GLN A 46 -0.31 -23.15 19.55
C GLN A 46 0.08 -24.49 18.93
N PRO A 47 -0.52 -24.88 17.78
CA PRO A 47 -0.22 -26.18 17.19
C PRO A 47 1.29 -26.25 17.02
N GLU A 48 1.91 -27.31 17.55
CA GLU A 48 3.35 -27.48 17.48
C GLU A 48 3.71 -27.76 16.01
N TYR A 49 3.96 -26.69 15.24
CA TYR A 49 4.24 -26.81 13.81
C TYR A 49 5.45 -27.72 13.60
N SER A 50 5.23 -28.83 12.90
CA SER A 50 6.29 -29.76 12.54
C SER A 50 7.36 -29.04 11.73
N LYS A 51 8.61 -29.54 11.77
CA LYS A 51 9.69 -29.02 10.91
C LYS A 51 9.28 -29.03 9.42
N TYR A 52 8.41 -29.97 9.03
CA TYR A 52 7.80 -30.02 7.70
C TYR A 52 6.85 -28.84 7.46
N ASP A 53 5.93 -28.56 8.38
CA ASP A 53 4.96 -27.46 8.26
C ASP A 53 5.69 -26.12 8.14
N LYS A 54 6.75 -25.89 8.93
CA LYS A 54 7.59 -24.68 8.81
C LYS A 54 8.24 -24.53 7.44
N ARG A 55 8.55 -25.63 6.74
CA ARG A 55 9.05 -25.57 5.35
C ARG A 55 7.93 -25.22 4.38
N ILE A 56 6.79 -25.90 4.46
CA ILE A 56 5.64 -25.63 3.59
C ILE A 56 5.13 -24.20 3.77
N HIS A 57 5.06 -23.70 5.00
CA HIS A 57 4.70 -22.30 5.28
C HIS A 57 5.67 -21.30 4.64
N ARG A 58 6.99 -21.57 4.67
CA ARG A 58 7.97 -20.72 3.98
C ARG A 58 7.79 -20.74 2.48
N PHE A 59 7.59 -21.92 1.89
CA PHE A 59 7.32 -22.04 0.46
C PHE A 59 6.04 -21.29 0.07
N ARG A 60 4.92 -21.51 0.79
CA ARG A 60 3.65 -20.80 0.54
C ARG A 60 3.81 -19.29 0.69
N LYS A 61 4.53 -18.82 1.72
CA LYS A 61 4.80 -17.39 1.91
C LYS A 61 5.63 -16.81 0.76
N GLY A 62 6.62 -17.54 0.25
CA GLY A 62 7.40 -17.14 -0.91
C GLY A 62 6.54 -17.03 -2.18
N TRP A 63 5.72 -18.05 -2.45
CA TRP A 63 4.80 -18.04 -3.59
C TRP A 63 3.75 -16.93 -3.50
N ASN A 64 3.18 -16.68 -2.33
CA ASN A 64 2.24 -15.58 -2.12
C ASN A 64 2.89 -14.20 -2.34
N SER A 65 4.19 -14.06 -2.07
CA SER A 65 4.92 -12.82 -2.30
C SER A 65 5.16 -12.51 -3.79
N LEU A 66 5.02 -13.50 -4.68
CA LEU A 66 5.15 -13.31 -6.13
C LEU A 66 3.86 -12.78 -6.75
N ILE A 67 2.72 -12.92 -6.07
CA ILE A 67 1.44 -12.41 -6.56
C ILE A 67 1.46 -10.88 -6.41
N PRO A 68 1.18 -10.12 -7.48
CA PRO A 68 1.13 -8.67 -7.40
C PRO A 68 0.01 -8.20 -6.48
N THR A 69 0.27 -7.12 -5.72
CA THR A 69 -0.68 -6.58 -4.74
C THR A 69 -1.65 -5.58 -5.37
N HIS A 70 -1.27 -4.96 -6.48
CA HIS A 70 -2.05 -3.89 -7.08
C HIS A 70 -1.76 -3.73 -8.58
N ASN A 71 -2.67 -3.02 -9.25
CA ASN A 71 -2.53 -2.63 -10.64
C ASN A 71 -2.53 -1.11 -10.77
N LYS A 72 -1.86 -0.59 -11.79
CA LYS A 72 -1.74 0.84 -12.04
C LYS A 72 -1.98 1.16 -13.50
N ILE A 73 -2.58 2.32 -13.71
CA ILE A 73 -2.71 2.93 -15.02
C ILE A 73 -2.10 4.31 -14.92
N GLN A 74 -1.23 4.65 -15.85
CA GLN A 74 -0.62 5.96 -15.94
C GLN A 74 -0.83 6.52 -17.34
N TYR A 75 -1.14 7.81 -17.36
CA TYR A 75 -1.38 8.60 -18.54
C TYR A 75 -0.31 9.66 -18.66
N ALA A 76 0.24 9.77 -19.88
CA ALA A 76 1.37 10.62 -20.21
C ALA A 76 2.65 10.30 -19.42
N GLY A 77 3.71 11.06 -19.68
CA GLY A 77 5.04 10.82 -19.13
C GLY A 77 6.01 10.24 -20.15
N ASN A 78 7.28 10.09 -19.75
CA ASN A 78 8.31 9.47 -20.59
C ASN A 78 8.11 7.96 -20.81
N MET A 79 7.02 7.37 -20.29
CA MET A 79 6.68 5.94 -20.39
C MET A 79 5.72 5.61 -21.55
N GLY A 80 5.12 6.63 -22.15
CA GLY A 80 4.17 6.51 -23.26
C GLY A 80 2.89 7.29 -23.00
N MET A 81 1.96 7.27 -23.96
CA MET A 81 0.68 7.98 -23.81
C MET A 81 -0.19 7.27 -22.77
N PHE A 82 -0.24 5.93 -22.83
CA PHE A 82 -0.93 5.09 -21.87
C PHE A 82 0.03 3.99 -21.42
N SER A 83 0.14 3.78 -20.12
CA SER A 83 0.84 2.64 -19.54
C SER A 83 -0.03 1.93 -18.52
N PHE A 84 -0.03 0.61 -18.59
CA PHE A 84 -0.69 -0.27 -17.65
C PHE A 84 0.39 -1.08 -16.93
N GLY A 85 0.28 -1.24 -15.63
CA GLY A 85 1.27 -1.95 -14.84
C GLY A 85 0.68 -2.70 -13.66
N THR A 86 1.49 -3.62 -13.16
CA THR A 86 1.22 -4.38 -11.94
C THR A 86 2.39 -4.18 -10.98
N GLY A 87 2.11 -4.19 -9.68
CA GLY A 87 3.14 -3.89 -8.69
C GLY A 87 3.02 -4.66 -7.39
N TRP A 88 4.06 -4.55 -6.59
CA TRP A 88 4.22 -5.18 -5.29
C TRP A 88 4.54 -4.11 -4.25
N ASP A 89 3.73 -4.06 -3.20
CA ASP A 89 3.97 -3.24 -2.02
C ASP A 89 4.74 -4.06 -0.97
N TYR A 90 5.78 -3.47 -0.39
CA TYR A 90 6.56 -4.13 0.65
C TYR A 90 7.22 -3.14 1.63
N GLY A 91 7.69 -3.69 2.75
CA GLY A 91 8.26 -2.93 3.85
C GLY A 91 7.37 -2.97 5.10
N LYS A 92 7.88 -2.40 6.20
CA LYS A 92 7.15 -2.42 7.49
C LYS A 92 5.90 -1.54 7.50
N ARG A 93 5.82 -0.57 6.58
CA ARG A 93 4.76 0.43 6.46
C ARG A 93 4.33 0.62 4.99
N ASP A 94 4.54 -0.39 4.14
CA ASP A 94 4.28 -0.32 2.69
C ASP A 94 4.98 0.87 2.00
N GLN A 95 6.14 1.25 2.54
CA GLN A 95 6.92 2.42 2.11
C GLN A 95 7.65 2.19 0.78
N TRP A 96 7.82 0.93 0.37
CA TRP A 96 8.49 0.56 -0.87
C TRP A 96 7.50 -0.12 -1.81
N GLU A 97 7.61 0.21 -3.08
CA GLU A 97 6.72 -0.31 -4.09
C GLU A 97 7.50 -0.50 -5.39
N THR A 98 7.47 -1.72 -5.94
CA THR A 98 8.07 -2.03 -7.24
C THR A 98 6.96 -2.28 -8.23
N ASP A 99 6.97 -1.54 -9.33
CA ASP A 99 5.98 -1.64 -10.39
C ASP A 99 6.62 -2.05 -11.70
N LEU A 100 5.91 -2.89 -12.45
CA LEU A 100 6.22 -3.19 -13.83
C LEU A 100 5.10 -2.65 -14.73
N PHE A 101 5.45 -1.72 -15.61
CA PHE A 101 4.56 -1.10 -16.57
C PHE A 101 4.85 -1.54 -18.00
N PHE A 102 3.78 -1.66 -18.78
CA PHE A 102 3.82 -1.77 -20.23
C PHE A 102 3.10 -0.57 -20.82
N GLY A 103 3.85 0.24 -21.55
CA GLY A 103 3.34 1.45 -22.19
C GLY A 103 3.15 1.26 -23.70
N PHE A 104 2.19 2.00 -24.22
CA PHE A 104 1.94 2.10 -25.64
C PHE A 104 2.17 3.54 -26.11
N ILE A 105 3.01 3.68 -27.12
CA ILE A 105 3.28 4.96 -27.78
C ILE A 105 2.58 4.94 -29.14
N PRO A 106 1.49 5.70 -29.32
CA PRO A 106 0.79 5.76 -30.58
C PRO A 106 1.64 6.44 -31.66
N LYS A 107 1.29 6.12 -32.90
CA LYS A 107 1.96 6.59 -34.10
C LYS A 107 1.57 8.05 -34.40
N HIS A 108 2.11 9.01 -33.65
CA HIS A 108 1.95 10.44 -33.99
C HIS A 108 3.11 10.95 -34.85
N ASP A 109 4.37 10.69 -34.47
CA ASP A 109 5.55 11.18 -35.22
C ASP A 109 6.49 10.09 -35.78
N SER A 110 6.26 8.80 -35.48
CA SER A 110 7.10 7.69 -35.97
C SER A 110 6.35 6.84 -36.98
N HIS A 111 7.05 6.12 -37.88
CA HIS A 111 6.39 5.25 -38.87
C HIS A 111 5.65 4.02 -38.26
N ARG A 112 5.84 3.73 -36.96
CA ARG A 112 5.28 2.54 -36.27
C ARG A 112 4.90 2.87 -34.82
N ALA A 113 3.90 2.16 -34.29
CA ALA A 113 3.63 2.14 -32.85
C ALA A 113 4.77 1.45 -32.11
N LYS A 114 5.15 1.97 -30.95
CA LYS A 114 6.23 1.44 -30.11
C LYS A 114 5.63 0.96 -28.79
N MET A 115 6.07 -0.20 -28.31
CA MET A 115 5.73 -0.68 -26.98
C MET A 115 6.89 -0.37 -26.04
N THR A 116 6.59 -0.04 -24.80
CA THR A 116 7.60 0.21 -23.76
C THR A 116 7.38 -0.74 -22.60
N MET A 117 8.47 -1.10 -21.93
CA MET A 117 8.46 -1.80 -20.66
C MET A 117 9.21 -0.93 -19.67
N THR A 118 8.57 -0.57 -18.56
CA THR A 118 9.16 0.27 -17.54
C THR A 118 9.16 -0.46 -16.22
N LEU A 119 10.34 -0.62 -15.63
CA LEU A 119 10.50 -1.07 -14.26
C LEU A 119 10.66 0.15 -13.38
N LYS A 120 9.79 0.29 -12.37
CA LYS A 120 9.73 1.48 -11.54
C LYS A 120 9.83 1.09 -10.07
N GLN A 121 10.65 1.82 -9.34
CA GLN A 121 10.88 1.65 -7.92
C GLN A 121 10.46 2.94 -7.21
N ASN A 122 9.47 2.83 -6.34
CA ASN A 122 8.89 3.93 -5.59
C ASN A 122 9.24 3.80 -4.11
N TYR A 123 9.39 4.95 -3.48
CA TYR A 123 9.60 5.12 -2.06
C TYR A 123 8.69 6.25 -1.53
N MET A 124 7.91 5.92 -0.50
CA MET A 124 6.97 6.81 0.16
C MET A 124 7.38 6.94 1.63
N PRO A 125 8.11 8.01 2.00
CA PRO A 125 8.63 8.16 3.37
C PRO A 125 7.53 8.38 4.41
N TRP A 126 6.41 9.01 4.05
CA TRP A 126 5.33 9.33 4.96
C TRP A 126 3.97 9.05 4.31
N SER A 127 3.07 8.45 5.09
CA SER A 127 1.66 8.30 4.77
C SER A 127 0.87 8.96 5.90
N LEU A 128 0.02 9.92 5.58
CA LEU A 128 -0.80 10.67 6.52
C LEU A 128 -2.26 10.31 6.29
N GLU A 129 -2.89 9.74 7.31
CA GLU A 129 -4.33 9.48 7.30
C GLU A 129 -5.08 10.79 7.61
N LEU A 130 -5.86 11.27 6.65
CA LEU A 130 -6.67 12.50 6.77
C LEU A 130 -8.03 12.23 7.44
N GLY A 131 -8.35 10.95 7.71
CA GLY A 131 -9.61 10.49 8.29
C GLY A 131 -10.71 10.28 7.23
N LYS A 132 -11.80 9.60 7.64
CA LYS A 132 -12.96 9.27 6.78
C LYS A 132 -12.59 8.46 5.52
N GLY A 133 -11.62 7.56 5.63
CA GLY A 133 -11.16 6.73 4.51
C GLY A 133 -10.19 7.42 3.55
N PHE A 134 -9.77 8.66 3.81
CA PHE A 134 -8.75 9.34 3.01
C PHE A 134 -7.37 9.22 3.66
N SER A 135 -6.37 8.88 2.86
CA SER A 135 -4.96 8.94 3.22
C SER A 135 -4.20 9.67 2.12
N THR A 136 -3.16 10.40 2.48
CA THR A 136 -2.29 11.10 1.54
C THR A 136 -0.84 10.72 1.78
N GLU A 137 -0.12 10.49 0.69
CA GLU A 137 1.32 10.37 0.71
C GLU A 137 1.86 11.65 0.05
N PRO A 138 2.23 12.66 0.85
CA PRO A 138 2.60 13.99 0.34
C PRO A 138 3.92 13.99 -0.42
N LEU A 139 4.69 12.92 -0.32
CA LEU A 139 5.93 12.74 -1.05
C LEU A 139 6.02 11.29 -1.52
N ALA A 140 6.04 11.09 -2.82
CA ALA A 140 6.41 9.85 -3.47
C ALA A 140 7.60 10.13 -4.37
N CYS A 141 8.73 9.49 -4.12
CA CYS A 141 9.93 9.64 -4.95
C CYS A 141 10.38 8.27 -5.44
N GLY A 142 11.20 8.27 -6.49
CA GLY A 142 11.74 7.02 -6.97
C GLY A 142 12.47 7.14 -8.29
N ILE A 143 12.79 5.98 -8.81
CA ILE A 143 13.50 5.82 -10.08
C ILE A 143 12.71 4.89 -10.99
N TYR A 144 12.75 5.12 -12.29
CA TYR A 144 12.25 4.15 -13.26
C TYR A 144 13.19 3.98 -14.43
N PHE A 145 13.25 2.75 -14.91
CA PHE A 145 14.02 2.30 -16.06
C PHE A 145 13.05 1.96 -17.18
N ASN A 146 13.02 2.78 -18.21
CA ASN A 146 12.21 2.54 -19.39
C ASN A 146 13.04 1.86 -20.48
N THR A 147 12.53 0.76 -21.01
CA THR A 147 13.01 0.09 -22.20
C THR A 147 11.97 0.19 -23.31
N VAL A 148 12.33 0.83 -24.43
CA VAL A 148 11.47 0.90 -25.61
C VAL A 148 11.74 -0.31 -26.52
N PHE A 149 10.71 -1.09 -26.84
CA PHE A 149 10.79 -2.16 -27.82
C PHE A 149 10.66 -1.58 -29.23
N GLY A 150 11.76 -1.68 -29.98
CA GLY A 150 11.82 -1.36 -31.40
C GLY A 150 13.17 -1.81 -31.96
N HIS A 151 13.22 -2.21 -33.23
CA HIS A 151 14.46 -2.60 -33.93
C HIS A 151 15.47 -1.44 -34.07
N GLU A 152 15.07 -0.22 -33.67
CA GLU A 152 15.90 0.98 -33.63
C GLU A 152 16.68 1.15 -32.31
N PHE A 153 16.34 0.38 -31.26
CA PHE A 153 16.94 0.51 -29.92
C PHE A 153 17.74 -0.75 -29.57
N TRP A 154 19.05 -0.63 -29.69
CA TRP A 154 19.99 -1.74 -29.57
C TRP A 154 20.43 -1.94 -28.11
N VAL A 155 20.45 -3.20 -27.64
CA VAL A 155 21.00 -3.58 -26.31
C VAL A 155 22.53 -3.49 -26.33
N HIS A 156 23.13 -3.83 -27.47
CA HIS A 156 24.54 -3.64 -27.80
C HIS A 156 24.64 -2.69 -28.99
N GLU A 157 25.54 -1.72 -28.92
CA GLU A 157 25.80 -0.76 -29.99
C GLU A 157 26.13 -1.47 -31.31
N PRO A 158 25.55 -1.09 -32.47
CA PRO A 158 25.95 -1.65 -33.75
C PRO A 158 27.42 -1.34 -34.04
N SER A 159 28.15 -2.27 -34.66
CA SER A 159 29.60 -2.18 -34.98
C SER A 159 30.04 -0.97 -35.84
N ARG A 160 29.12 -0.08 -36.19
CA ARG A 160 29.34 1.17 -36.91
C ARG A 160 29.80 2.31 -35.99
N TYR A 161 29.62 2.18 -34.67
CA TYR A 161 30.11 3.13 -33.68
C TYR A 161 31.17 2.48 -32.78
N PRO A 162 32.22 3.22 -32.36
CA PRO A 162 33.25 2.68 -31.48
C PRO A 162 32.63 2.18 -30.17
N GLU A 163 33.05 1.01 -29.69
CA GLU A 163 32.59 0.48 -28.40
C GLU A 163 32.83 1.51 -27.29
N GLY A 164 31.75 1.95 -26.62
CA GLY A 164 31.82 2.90 -25.52
C GLY A 164 31.59 4.37 -25.91
N TYR A 165 31.15 4.67 -27.14
CA TYR A 165 30.82 6.04 -27.56
C TYR A 165 29.62 6.61 -26.78
N TYR A 166 28.64 5.76 -26.45
CA TYR A 166 27.61 6.03 -25.45
C TYR A 166 27.91 5.18 -24.21
N GLY A 167 28.40 5.78 -23.12
CA GLY A 167 28.74 5.07 -21.87
C GLY A 167 27.57 4.35 -21.16
N PHE A 168 26.37 4.35 -21.75
CA PHE A 168 25.16 3.69 -21.26
C PHE A 168 24.40 3.04 -22.44
N SER A 169 23.77 1.88 -22.21
CA SER A 169 22.96 1.21 -23.23
C SER A 169 21.81 2.12 -23.70
N SER A 170 21.80 2.48 -24.98
CA SER A 170 20.83 3.40 -25.62
C SER A 170 19.37 2.98 -25.47
N LYS A 171 19.13 1.71 -25.10
CA LYS A 171 17.80 1.11 -24.92
C LYS A 171 17.20 1.36 -23.55
N ILE A 172 18.03 1.50 -22.51
CA ILE A 172 17.56 1.70 -21.13
C ILE A 172 17.67 3.19 -20.80
N ARG A 173 16.53 3.83 -20.56
CA ARG A 173 16.46 5.22 -20.11
C ARG A 173 16.16 5.25 -18.63
N THR A 174 17.06 5.84 -17.85
CA THR A 174 16.88 6.04 -16.41
C THR A 174 16.22 7.39 -16.16
N HIS A 175 15.21 7.38 -15.30
CA HIS A 175 14.49 8.57 -14.90
C HIS A 175 14.34 8.60 -13.39
N ILE A 176 14.34 9.81 -12.85
CA ILE A 176 14.01 10.09 -11.45
C ILE A 176 12.67 10.82 -11.45
N PHE A 177 11.80 10.50 -10.50
CA PHE A 177 10.52 11.18 -10.37
C PHE A 177 10.19 11.55 -8.93
N LEU A 178 9.35 12.57 -8.82
CA LEU A 178 8.80 13.09 -7.59
C LEU A 178 7.32 13.38 -7.79
N GLY A 179 6.48 12.97 -6.84
CA GLY A 179 5.03 13.07 -6.96
C GLY A 179 4.33 13.13 -5.61
N GLN A 180 3.01 13.23 -5.65
CA GLN A 180 2.15 13.07 -4.49
C GLN A 180 1.01 12.13 -4.82
N ARG A 181 0.44 11.53 -3.77
CA ARG A 181 -0.61 10.53 -3.90
C ARG A 181 -1.73 10.83 -2.92
N LEU A 182 -2.95 10.58 -3.37
CA LEU A 182 -4.17 10.65 -2.59
C LEU A 182 -4.89 9.31 -2.70
N THR A 183 -4.94 8.60 -1.58
CA THR A 183 -5.58 7.30 -1.44
C THR A 183 -6.96 7.46 -0.83
N TYR A 184 -7.94 6.84 -1.47
CA TYR A 184 -9.28 6.67 -0.96
C TYR A 184 -9.52 5.18 -0.68
N ASP A 185 -9.70 4.84 0.59
CA ASP A 185 -10.08 3.50 1.05
C ASP A 185 -11.59 3.33 0.89
N ILE A 186 -12.00 2.25 0.22
CA ILE A 186 -13.40 1.96 -0.02
C ILE A 186 -13.95 1.24 1.21
N ASP A 187 -15.04 1.78 1.76
CA ASP A 187 -15.73 1.22 2.92
C ASP A 187 -16.04 -0.27 2.75
N ARG A 188 -15.85 -1.02 3.84
CA ARG A 188 -15.91 -2.49 3.87
C ARG A 188 -17.23 -3.07 3.35
N GLU A 189 -18.32 -2.31 3.43
CA GLU A 189 -19.67 -2.70 2.98
C GLU A 189 -19.90 -2.54 1.46
N ARG A 190 -19.07 -1.75 0.76
CA ARG A 190 -19.18 -1.51 -0.70
C ARG A 190 -18.02 -2.11 -1.50
N ARG A 191 -17.20 -2.95 -0.85
CA ARG A 191 -16.00 -3.57 -1.44
C ARG A 191 -16.39 -4.75 -2.34
N PHE A 192 -16.58 -4.48 -3.64
CA PHE A 192 -16.82 -5.52 -4.64
C PHE A 192 -15.52 -6.14 -5.18
N PHE A 193 -14.58 -5.32 -5.68
CA PHE A 193 -13.34 -5.81 -6.33
C PHE A 193 -12.06 -5.09 -5.91
N ALA A 194 -12.15 -3.83 -5.48
CA ALA A 194 -11.00 -3.01 -5.11
C ALA A 194 -11.05 -2.61 -3.64
N LYS A 195 -9.90 -2.71 -2.95
CA LYS A 195 -9.72 -2.31 -1.56
C LYS A 195 -9.63 -0.78 -1.43
N SER A 196 -8.79 -0.18 -2.26
CA SER A 196 -8.50 1.25 -2.28
C SER A 196 -8.20 1.72 -3.71
N VAL A 197 -8.48 3.01 -3.95
CA VAL A 197 -8.12 3.70 -5.19
C VAL A 197 -7.19 4.85 -4.82
N THR A 198 -6.01 4.89 -5.42
CA THR A 198 -5.05 5.98 -5.20
C THR A 198 -4.86 6.76 -6.49
N LEU A 199 -5.17 8.05 -6.42
CA LEU A 199 -4.80 9.03 -7.43
C LEU A 199 -3.37 9.48 -7.18
N PHE A 200 -2.55 9.50 -8.22
CA PHE A 200 -1.19 10.00 -8.12
C PHE A 200 -0.84 10.90 -9.28
N TYR A 201 0.04 11.87 -9.00
CA TYR A 201 0.66 12.68 -10.03
C TYR A 201 2.17 12.69 -9.82
N GLU A 202 2.91 12.73 -10.91
CA GLU A 202 4.36 12.58 -10.88
C GLU A 202 5.03 13.52 -11.87
N LEU A 203 6.03 14.23 -11.39
CA LEU A 203 6.98 15.00 -12.16
C LEU A 203 8.24 14.16 -12.31
N SER A 204 8.60 13.82 -13.54
CA SER A 204 9.78 13.02 -13.85
C SER A 204 10.79 13.77 -14.70
N THR A 205 12.07 13.46 -14.50
CA THR A 205 13.19 13.99 -15.27
C THR A 205 14.06 12.83 -15.77
N CYS A 206 14.68 13.00 -16.92
CA CYS A 206 15.63 12.03 -17.48
C CYS A 206 17.05 12.29 -16.92
N ASP A 207 17.78 11.22 -16.61
CA ASP A 207 19.12 11.24 -16.01
C ASP A 207 20.13 12.08 -16.82
N LEU A 208 20.14 11.93 -18.15
CA LEU A 208 21.03 12.68 -19.05
C LEU A 208 20.85 14.21 -18.94
N LEU A 209 19.64 14.67 -18.63
CA LEU A 209 19.31 16.10 -18.53
C LEU A 209 19.62 16.65 -17.13
N LEU A 210 19.58 15.81 -16.08
CA LEU A 210 19.96 16.21 -14.73
C LEU A 210 21.48 16.35 -14.59
N ILE A 211 22.25 15.40 -15.13
CA ILE A 211 23.71 15.48 -15.22
C ILE A 211 24.13 16.68 -16.08
N SER A 212 23.48 16.89 -17.23
CA SER A 212 23.73 18.06 -18.09
C SER A 212 23.41 19.39 -17.40
N ARG A 213 22.41 19.46 -16.52
CA ARG A 213 22.07 20.68 -15.76
C ARG A 213 23.08 21.02 -14.67
N VAL A 214 23.63 20.01 -14.00
CA VAL A 214 24.71 20.21 -13.01
C VAL A 214 25.96 20.78 -13.69
N THR A 215 26.20 20.41 -14.96
CA THR A 215 27.34 20.88 -15.75
C THR A 215 27.05 22.13 -16.59
N ASN A 216 25.78 22.45 -16.91
CA ASN A 216 25.43 23.54 -17.83
C ASN A 216 24.04 24.17 -17.53
N SER A 217 23.99 25.49 -17.32
CA SER A 217 22.83 26.21 -16.76
C SER A 217 21.79 26.69 -17.79
N TYR A 218 21.88 26.28 -19.06
CA TYR A 218 21.12 26.87 -20.17
C TYR A 218 19.70 26.31 -20.38
N LEU A 219 19.31 25.22 -19.69
CA LEU A 219 18.04 24.51 -19.92
C LEU A 219 16.93 24.96 -18.96
N ARG A 220 15.75 25.31 -19.49
CA ARG A 220 14.59 25.72 -18.68
C ARG A 220 13.90 24.50 -18.08
N ALA A 221 13.36 24.65 -16.86
CA ALA A 221 12.71 23.56 -16.12
C ALA A 221 11.58 22.86 -16.88
N ARG A 222 10.91 23.57 -17.80
CA ARG A 222 9.78 23.04 -18.57
C ARG A 222 10.17 22.10 -19.70
N ASP A 223 11.43 22.13 -20.14
CA ASP A 223 11.85 21.39 -21.34
C ASP A 223 12.26 19.94 -21.02
N TYR A 224 12.52 19.64 -19.74
CA TYR A 224 12.95 18.32 -19.28
C TYR A 224 12.06 17.68 -18.22
N LEU A 225 11.14 18.45 -17.61
CA LEU A 225 10.18 17.93 -16.65
C LEU A 225 8.95 17.40 -17.39
N SER A 226 8.69 16.10 -17.24
CA SER A 226 7.48 15.47 -17.74
C SER A 226 6.51 15.25 -16.59
N LEU A 227 5.33 15.86 -16.69
CA LEU A 227 4.21 15.58 -15.79
C LEU A 227 3.44 14.34 -16.28
N SER A 228 3.01 13.52 -15.33
CA SER A 228 2.20 12.34 -15.58
C SER A 228 1.17 12.17 -14.47
N PHE A 229 0.06 11.52 -14.81
CA PHE A 229 -1.06 11.27 -13.90
C PHE A 229 -1.37 9.79 -13.91
N GLY A 230 -1.81 9.25 -12.79
CA GLY A 230 -2.20 7.86 -12.75
C GLY A 230 -3.14 7.48 -11.63
N LEU A 231 -3.63 6.26 -11.76
CA LEU A 231 -4.56 5.62 -10.85
C LEU A 231 -3.96 4.27 -10.45
N LYS A 232 -3.87 4.02 -9.15
CA LYS A 232 -3.55 2.72 -8.57
C LYS A 232 -4.83 2.12 -8.01
N PHE A 233 -5.04 0.85 -8.33
CA PHE A 233 -6.14 0.03 -7.85
C PHE A 233 -5.55 -1.14 -7.06
N GLN A 234 -5.84 -1.20 -5.76
CA GLN A 234 -5.41 -2.30 -4.91
C GLN A 234 -6.49 -3.37 -4.83
N TRP A 235 -6.10 -4.62 -5.03
CA TRP A 235 -7.00 -5.77 -5.10
C TRP A 235 -7.17 -6.39 -3.71
N LEU A 236 -8.19 -7.24 -3.54
CA LEU A 236 -8.56 -7.91 -2.28
C LEU A 236 -7.50 -8.92 -1.79
#